data_AF-A0AAW2ZB23-F1
#
_entry.id   AF-A0AAW2ZB23-F1
#
_cell.length_a   1.000
_cell.length_b   1.000
_cell.length_c   1.000
_cell.angle_alpha   90.00
_cell.angle_beta   90.00
_cell.angle_gamma   90.00
#
_symmetry.space_group_name_H-M   'P 1'
#
loop_
_entity.id
_entity.type
_entity.pdbx_description
1 polymer ?
#
loop_
_entity_poly.entity_id
_entity_poly.type
_entity_poly.pdbx_seq_one_letter_code
_entity_poly.pdbx_strand_id
1 'polypeptide(L)'
;MDLDVIPPECIMHILKFVEQKDLFRVSLSSRLFSGLWPHVNRILSVNEQNPIDKAMGKTKNILAFKRKNFADFIEYFPNIQHAALVGCKLRDNNISLLTKAYKRTLIHLNISENPLITIDGTLSSIAAMENLEHLNVSDCSKWQDSSKILTEDLGSTYHFPKSLKQFVISNLKFITFFVVCDILVKSSLDYVLATHLLKPDNWSFPDFQVMVSLSMSNAVQYANHAYITNSSSFAEIALAGLCPDLKTVDECVRRGHYSILALMPSLINNISLPAVIDCIMDNHPIVVSALRILQYKNFDKLPQHVFDAVVERGLDNVMVELRKCRFIDRSVWENLSIESIRKCFLSGKKNMMEHLVDLNLIEKLNQIPVDDVHQVMLNNYVNAFRHLINAGYSQINDIDVNVLAKTSNVEGYSQYVSILSNAKYEKLGQLRSVTTHVEEEDDDKQDLDENSSSHSSDNEVEKSSKNKKKKKKQKRSRKLK
;
A
#
# COMPACT_ATOMS: atom_id res chain seq x y z
N MET A 1 56.05 25.98 -39.60
CA MET A 1 56.83 25.76 -38.37
C MET A 1 57.00 24.27 -38.23
N ASP A 2 58.20 23.77 -37.98
CA ASP A 2 58.41 22.32 -37.82
C ASP A 2 57.90 21.89 -36.44
N LEU A 3 57.05 20.87 -36.41
CA LEU A 3 56.41 20.37 -35.20
C LEU A 3 57.26 19.28 -34.53
N ASP A 4 58.16 18.62 -35.27
CA ASP A 4 59.04 17.60 -34.73
C ASP A 4 60.22 18.20 -33.93
N VAL A 5 60.35 19.54 -33.93
CA VAL A 5 61.30 20.33 -33.12
C VAL A 5 60.71 20.73 -31.74
N ILE A 6 59.39 20.59 -31.55
CA ILE A 6 58.73 20.97 -30.28
C ILE A 6 58.82 19.81 -29.28
N PRO A 7 59.25 20.04 -28.01
CA PRO A 7 59.31 18.99 -27.00
C PRO A 7 57.96 18.27 -26.80
N PRO A 8 57.96 16.92 -26.64
CA PRO A 8 56.74 16.13 -26.44
C PRO A 8 55.83 16.63 -25.30
N GLU A 9 56.41 17.20 -24.25
CA GLU A 9 55.72 17.76 -23.09
C GLU A 9 54.94 19.02 -23.46
N CYS A 10 55.53 19.89 -24.29
CA CYS A 10 54.89 21.07 -24.84
C CYS A 10 53.75 20.67 -25.81
N ILE A 11 53.97 19.64 -26.63
CA ILE A 11 52.93 19.09 -27.50
C ILE A 11 51.77 18.52 -26.65
N MET A 12 52.07 17.70 -25.64
CA MET A 12 51.04 17.18 -24.71
C MET A 12 50.33 18.29 -23.94
N HIS A 13 50.98 19.43 -23.68
CA HIS A 13 50.33 20.59 -23.08
C HIS A 13 49.36 21.26 -24.07
N ILE A 14 49.77 21.50 -25.32
CA ILE A 14 48.92 22.05 -26.39
C ILE A 14 47.70 21.14 -26.64
N LEU A 15 47.91 19.82 -26.75
CA LEU A 15 46.86 18.85 -27.01
C LEU A 15 45.78 18.78 -25.91
N LYS A 16 46.06 19.24 -24.67
CA LYS A 16 45.05 19.35 -23.60
C LYS A 16 44.00 20.43 -23.85
N PHE A 17 44.27 21.38 -24.75
CA PHE A 17 43.32 22.43 -25.17
C PHE A 17 42.57 22.09 -26.47
N VAL A 18 42.90 20.99 -27.13
CA VAL A 18 42.21 20.55 -28.35
C VAL A 18 40.96 19.76 -27.97
N GLU A 19 39.80 20.12 -28.55
CA GLU A 19 38.54 19.41 -28.30
C GLU A 19 38.62 17.94 -28.73
N GLN A 20 38.15 17.02 -27.90
CA GLN A 20 38.25 15.55 -28.08
C GLN A 20 37.78 15.07 -29.48
N LYS A 21 36.80 15.74 -30.10
CA LYS A 21 36.27 15.45 -31.44
C LYS A 21 37.30 15.66 -32.57
N ASP A 22 38.16 16.67 -32.43
CA ASP A 22 39.20 17.04 -33.40
C ASP A 22 40.57 16.48 -33.01
N LEU A 23 40.74 16.18 -31.73
CA LEU A 23 41.93 15.57 -31.13
C LEU A 23 42.31 14.25 -31.84
N PHE A 24 41.31 13.44 -32.26
CA PHE A 24 41.53 12.27 -33.13
C PHE A 24 42.06 12.64 -34.53
N ARG A 25 41.55 13.70 -35.16
CA ARG A 25 42.03 14.19 -36.47
C ARG A 25 43.51 14.60 -36.39
N VAL A 26 43.89 15.28 -35.31
CA VAL A 26 45.30 15.64 -35.03
C VAL A 26 46.18 14.39 -34.91
N SER A 27 45.70 13.31 -34.26
CA SER A 27 46.43 12.04 -34.15
C SER A 27 46.79 11.38 -35.50
N LEU A 28 46.05 11.69 -36.57
CA LEU A 28 46.31 11.17 -37.92
C LEU A 28 47.34 12.00 -38.70
N SER A 29 47.70 13.20 -38.23
CA SER A 29 48.51 14.17 -39.00
C SER A 29 50.03 13.94 -38.92
N SER A 30 50.56 13.34 -37.84
CA SER A 30 51.96 12.94 -37.72
C SER A 30 52.10 11.69 -36.84
N ARG A 31 53.17 10.93 -37.04
CA ARG A 31 53.56 9.81 -36.16
C ARG A 31 53.74 10.27 -34.72
N LEU A 32 54.30 11.48 -34.50
CA LEU A 32 54.50 12.08 -33.19
C LEU A 32 53.16 12.26 -32.45
N PHE A 33 52.16 12.88 -33.10
CA PHE A 33 50.81 12.99 -32.55
C PHE A 33 50.15 11.62 -32.33
N SER A 34 50.36 10.63 -33.22
CA SER A 34 49.81 9.28 -33.03
C SER A 34 50.39 8.54 -31.80
N GLY A 35 51.62 8.89 -31.39
CA GLY A 35 52.27 8.36 -30.18
C GLY A 35 51.88 9.10 -28.90
N LEU A 36 51.65 10.42 -28.97
CA LEU A 36 51.26 11.24 -27.81
C LEU A 36 49.74 11.21 -27.54
N TRP A 37 48.93 10.94 -28.57
CA TRP A 37 47.48 10.76 -28.52
C TRP A 37 46.96 10.01 -27.28
N PRO A 38 47.50 8.83 -26.91
CA PRO A 38 46.93 8.02 -25.83
C PRO A 38 47.13 8.62 -24.43
N HIS A 39 48.17 9.45 -24.27
CA HIS A 39 48.51 10.09 -23.00
C HIS A 39 47.67 11.35 -22.73
N VAL A 40 47.06 11.94 -23.76
CA VAL A 40 46.20 13.13 -23.66
C VAL A 40 44.71 12.83 -23.84
N ASN A 41 44.38 11.72 -24.52
CA ASN A 41 43.00 11.26 -24.63
C ASN A 41 42.44 10.89 -23.25
N ARG A 42 41.19 11.31 -22.99
CA ARG A 42 40.44 11.00 -21.77
C ARG A 42 39.17 10.20 -22.03
N ILE A 43 38.77 10.05 -23.29
CA ILE A 43 37.54 9.39 -23.72
C ILE A 43 37.90 8.17 -24.57
N LEU A 44 37.66 6.99 -24.02
CA LEU A 44 37.82 5.72 -24.70
C LEU A 44 36.45 5.26 -25.21
N SER A 45 36.16 5.44 -26.50
CA SER A 45 34.92 4.98 -27.12
C SER A 45 35.20 3.84 -28.11
N VAL A 46 34.60 2.69 -27.85
CA VAL A 46 34.56 1.51 -28.74
C VAL A 46 33.14 0.96 -28.70
N ASN A 47 32.44 0.95 -29.83
CA ASN A 47 31.12 0.37 -29.98
C ASN A 47 31.12 -0.61 -31.16
N GLU A 48 30.89 -1.91 -30.93
CA GLU A 48 30.88 -2.92 -32.00
C GLU A 48 29.69 -2.77 -32.98
N GLN A 49 28.60 -2.10 -32.55
CA GLN A 49 27.39 -1.91 -33.34
C GLN A 49 27.45 -0.67 -34.25
N ASN A 50 28.08 0.41 -33.80
CA ASN A 50 28.16 1.66 -34.56
C ASN A 50 28.86 1.46 -35.92
N PRO A 51 28.20 1.73 -37.07
CA PRO A 51 28.83 1.60 -38.39
C PRO A 51 30.09 2.45 -38.58
N ILE A 52 30.17 3.60 -37.91
CA ILE A 52 31.33 4.50 -37.99
C ILE A 52 32.51 3.90 -37.20
N ASP A 53 32.30 3.42 -35.97
CA ASP A 53 33.35 2.74 -35.20
C ASP A 53 33.77 1.41 -35.85
N LYS A 54 32.85 0.74 -36.55
CA LYS A 54 33.11 -0.45 -37.37
C LYS A 54 33.91 -0.14 -38.63
N ALA A 55 33.75 1.06 -39.22
CA ALA A 55 34.59 1.57 -40.31
C ALA A 55 35.96 2.04 -39.81
N MET A 56 36.01 2.77 -38.68
CA MET A 56 37.23 3.05 -37.92
C MET A 56 37.87 1.77 -37.35
N GLY A 57 37.15 0.65 -37.38
CA GLY A 57 37.64 -0.72 -37.20
C GLY A 57 38.74 -1.14 -38.18
N LYS A 58 38.98 -0.36 -39.24
CA LYS A 58 40.14 -0.49 -40.15
C LYS A 58 41.37 0.30 -39.68
N THR A 59 41.25 1.20 -38.71
CA THR A 59 42.38 1.88 -38.07
C THR A 59 43.12 0.93 -37.12
N LYS A 60 44.41 1.19 -36.87
CA LYS A 60 45.27 0.30 -36.08
C LYS A 60 44.79 0.07 -34.63
N ASN A 61 43.98 0.96 -34.06
CA ASN A 61 43.66 0.95 -32.63
C ASN A 61 42.52 -0.02 -32.29
N ILE A 62 41.44 -0.06 -33.08
CA ILE A 62 40.39 -1.09 -32.93
C ILE A 62 40.89 -2.45 -33.45
N LEU A 63 41.80 -2.47 -34.43
CA LEU A 63 42.56 -3.68 -34.76
C LEU A 63 43.46 -4.14 -33.62
N ALA A 64 44.02 -3.23 -32.81
CA ALA A 64 44.77 -3.61 -31.60
C ALA A 64 43.84 -4.21 -30.54
N PHE A 65 42.66 -3.63 -30.29
CA PHE A 65 41.64 -4.22 -29.42
C PHE A 65 41.27 -5.67 -29.80
N LYS A 66 41.36 -6.00 -31.10
CA LYS A 66 41.04 -7.34 -31.65
C LYS A 66 42.24 -8.24 -31.95
N ARG A 67 43.48 -7.79 -31.70
CA ARG A 67 44.72 -8.53 -32.02
C ARG A 67 45.77 -8.54 -30.91
N LYS A 68 45.71 -7.61 -29.97
CA LYS A 68 46.53 -7.60 -28.75
C LYS A 68 45.79 -8.29 -27.61
N ASN A 69 46.49 -8.56 -26.51
CA ASN A 69 45.83 -8.82 -25.25
C ASN A 69 45.12 -7.54 -24.78
N PHE A 70 43.99 -7.70 -24.09
CA PHE A 70 43.19 -6.57 -23.60
C PHE A 70 43.99 -5.69 -22.62
N ALA A 71 44.89 -6.28 -21.82
CA ALA A 71 45.79 -5.54 -20.92
C ALA A 71 46.63 -4.48 -21.67
N ASP A 72 47.32 -4.89 -22.75
CA ASP A 72 48.16 -4.03 -23.59
C ASP A 72 47.40 -2.85 -24.23
N PHE A 73 46.07 -2.94 -24.31
CA PHE A 73 45.19 -1.89 -24.81
C PHE A 73 44.79 -0.91 -23.69
N ILE A 74 44.62 -1.36 -22.45
CA ILE A 74 44.36 -0.46 -21.30
C ILE A 74 45.62 0.34 -20.96
N GLU A 75 46.77 -0.33 -20.87
CA GLU A 75 48.07 0.28 -20.56
C GLU A 75 48.46 1.36 -21.57
N TYR A 76 48.00 1.24 -22.81
CA TYR A 76 48.23 2.23 -23.86
C TYR A 76 47.55 3.58 -23.56
N PHE A 77 46.42 3.62 -22.84
CA PHE A 77 45.66 4.84 -22.55
C PHE A 77 45.63 5.17 -21.04
N PRO A 78 46.73 5.66 -20.43
CA PRO A 78 46.83 5.74 -18.97
C PRO A 78 45.88 6.75 -18.28
N ASN A 79 45.29 7.70 -19.03
CA ASN A 79 44.57 8.85 -18.47
C ASN A 79 43.05 8.86 -18.78
N ILE A 80 42.44 7.70 -19.03
CA ILE A 80 41.00 7.61 -19.32
C ILE A 80 40.16 7.99 -18.11
N GLN A 81 39.22 8.90 -18.35
CA GLN A 81 38.18 9.31 -17.41
C GLN A 81 36.79 8.80 -17.83
N HIS A 82 36.53 8.67 -19.13
CA HIS A 82 35.26 8.20 -19.67
C HIS A 82 35.53 6.98 -20.57
N ALA A 83 34.99 5.81 -20.24
CA ALA A 83 35.10 4.61 -21.06
C ALA A 83 33.71 4.13 -21.50
N ALA A 84 33.50 4.03 -22.82
CA ALA A 84 32.35 3.38 -23.44
C ALA A 84 32.84 2.20 -24.28
N LEU A 85 32.54 0.98 -23.84
CA LEU A 85 33.01 -0.28 -24.41
C LEU A 85 31.80 -1.17 -24.77
N VAL A 86 30.93 -0.61 -25.61
CA VAL A 86 29.60 -1.15 -25.93
C VAL A 86 29.71 -2.33 -26.89
N GLY A 87 29.02 -3.42 -26.59
CA GLY A 87 29.01 -4.64 -27.41
C GLY A 87 30.35 -5.38 -27.47
N CYS A 88 31.36 -4.96 -26.71
CA CYS A 88 32.78 -5.35 -26.85
C CYS A 88 33.12 -6.79 -26.39
N LYS A 89 32.13 -7.61 -26.03
CA LYS A 89 32.26 -9.01 -25.58
C LYS A 89 33.19 -9.16 -24.37
N LEU A 90 33.23 -8.14 -23.52
CA LEU A 90 33.97 -8.12 -22.26
C LEU A 90 33.54 -9.29 -21.36
N ARG A 91 34.48 -9.79 -20.57
CA ARG A 91 34.28 -10.75 -19.47
C ARG A 91 34.68 -10.09 -18.16
N ASP A 92 34.35 -10.71 -17.03
CA ASP A 92 34.62 -10.16 -15.69
C ASP A 92 36.12 -9.85 -15.45
N ASN A 93 37.02 -10.68 -15.99
CA ASN A 93 38.46 -10.41 -15.98
C ASN A 93 38.84 -9.08 -16.68
N ASN A 94 38.12 -8.69 -17.75
CA ASN A 94 38.34 -7.41 -18.42
C ASN A 94 37.90 -6.24 -17.53
N ILE A 95 36.78 -6.39 -16.78
CA ILE A 95 36.33 -5.38 -15.82
C ILE A 95 37.33 -5.25 -14.68
N SER A 96 37.84 -6.37 -14.13
CA SER A 96 38.89 -6.36 -13.11
C SER A 96 40.17 -5.65 -13.57
N LEU A 97 40.57 -5.81 -14.84
CA LEU A 97 41.72 -5.11 -15.42
C LEU A 97 41.44 -3.61 -15.62
N LEU A 98 40.24 -3.22 -16.09
CA LEU A 98 39.81 -1.81 -16.16
C LEU A 98 39.82 -1.15 -14.78
N THR A 99 39.30 -1.81 -13.75
CA THR A 99 39.35 -1.34 -12.36
C THR A 99 40.79 -1.10 -11.92
N LYS A 100 41.70 -2.06 -12.17
CA LYS A 100 43.11 -1.93 -11.75
C LYS A 100 43.83 -0.78 -12.45
N ALA A 101 43.60 -0.60 -13.74
CA ALA A 101 44.21 0.48 -14.52
C ALA A 101 43.66 1.87 -14.15
N TYR A 102 42.32 2.00 -14.02
CA TYR A 102 41.65 3.30 -13.93
C TYR A 102 41.01 3.61 -12.58
N LYS A 103 41.39 2.87 -11.51
CA LYS A 103 40.84 2.97 -10.15
C LYS A 103 40.57 4.39 -9.66
N ARG A 104 41.45 5.34 -10.04
CA ARG A 104 41.44 6.75 -9.62
C ARG A 104 41.10 7.75 -10.72
N THR A 105 41.01 7.32 -11.97
CA THR A 105 40.81 8.23 -13.11
C THR A 105 39.41 8.13 -13.70
N LEU A 106 38.79 6.95 -13.65
CA LEU A 106 37.49 6.70 -14.27
C LEU A 106 36.35 7.36 -13.50
N ILE A 107 35.54 8.13 -14.23
CA ILE A 107 34.35 8.86 -13.77
C ILE A 107 33.10 8.29 -14.46
N HIS A 108 33.18 7.93 -15.73
CA HIS A 108 32.10 7.28 -16.48
C HIS A 108 32.55 5.92 -17.03
N LEU A 109 31.75 4.87 -16.79
CA LEU A 109 31.89 3.56 -17.40
C LEU A 109 30.58 3.11 -18.03
N ASN A 110 30.54 3.01 -19.36
CA ASN A 110 29.49 2.33 -20.10
C ASN A 110 30.05 1.01 -20.67
N ILE A 111 29.47 -0.10 -20.22
CA ILE A 111 29.76 -1.46 -20.65
C ILE A 111 28.48 -2.18 -21.10
N SER A 112 27.51 -1.43 -21.63
CA SER A 112 26.26 -1.99 -22.15
C SER A 112 26.49 -3.02 -23.28
N GLU A 113 25.49 -3.89 -23.47
CA GLU A 113 25.43 -4.90 -24.52
C GLU A 113 26.57 -5.93 -24.48
N ASN A 114 27.20 -6.15 -23.32
CA ASN A 114 28.26 -7.16 -23.16
C ASN A 114 27.66 -8.49 -22.65
N PRO A 115 27.44 -9.50 -23.52
CA PRO A 115 26.72 -10.74 -23.15
C PRO A 115 27.57 -11.72 -22.33
N LEU A 116 28.81 -11.37 -21.96
CA LEU A 116 29.76 -12.26 -21.28
C LEU A 116 30.21 -11.77 -19.90
N ILE A 117 29.78 -10.59 -19.43
CA ILE A 117 29.96 -10.14 -18.04
C ILE A 117 28.82 -10.63 -17.14
N THR A 118 29.12 -10.86 -15.86
CA THR A 118 28.16 -11.23 -14.82
C THR A 118 27.92 -10.07 -13.85
N ILE A 119 26.80 -10.09 -13.11
CA ILE A 119 26.54 -9.09 -12.06
C ILE A 119 27.60 -9.20 -10.94
N ASP A 120 27.83 -10.41 -10.42
CA ASP A 120 28.83 -10.70 -9.38
C ASP A 120 30.23 -10.19 -9.78
N GLY A 121 30.70 -10.57 -10.97
CA GLY A 121 32.04 -10.24 -11.45
C GLY A 121 32.21 -8.77 -11.83
N THR A 122 31.14 -8.11 -12.27
CA THR A 122 31.17 -6.66 -12.56
C THR A 122 31.14 -5.84 -11.28
N LEU A 123 30.15 -6.05 -10.40
CA LEU A 123 29.97 -5.25 -9.18
C LEU A 123 31.16 -5.42 -8.22
N SER A 124 31.63 -6.65 -7.99
CA SER A 124 32.82 -6.89 -7.16
C SER A 124 34.11 -6.27 -7.74
N SER A 125 34.22 -6.17 -9.07
CA SER A 125 35.34 -5.48 -9.72
C SER A 125 35.24 -3.96 -9.55
N ILE A 126 34.10 -3.34 -9.87
CA ILE A 126 33.99 -1.88 -9.87
C ILE A 126 33.92 -1.28 -8.46
N ALA A 127 33.52 -2.05 -7.44
CA ALA A 127 33.44 -1.61 -6.03
C ALA A 127 34.73 -0.94 -5.52
N ALA A 128 35.88 -1.28 -6.12
CA ALA A 128 37.17 -0.70 -5.79
C ALA A 128 37.49 0.63 -6.53
N MET A 129 36.67 1.11 -7.47
CA MET A 129 36.88 2.41 -8.13
C MET A 129 36.62 3.55 -7.15
N GLU A 130 37.56 4.48 -7.03
CA GLU A 130 37.51 5.57 -6.05
C GLU A 130 36.67 6.76 -6.56
N ASN A 131 36.63 7.00 -7.88
CA ASN A 131 36.03 8.20 -8.50
C ASN A 131 34.93 7.92 -9.55
N LEU A 132 34.39 6.69 -9.63
CA LEU A 132 33.36 6.34 -10.63
C LEU A 132 32.01 6.95 -10.24
N GLU A 133 31.55 7.96 -10.99
CA GLU A 133 30.26 8.64 -10.75
C GLU A 133 29.11 8.09 -11.59
N HIS A 134 29.40 7.51 -12.77
CA HIS A 134 28.38 7.00 -13.70
C HIS A 134 28.69 5.59 -14.20
N LEU A 135 27.71 4.69 -14.09
CA LEU A 135 27.79 3.30 -14.54
C LEU A 135 26.61 2.94 -15.45
N ASN A 136 26.88 2.36 -16.61
CA ASN A 136 25.88 1.77 -17.49
C ASN A 136 26.22 0.31 -17.81
N VAL A 137 25.29 -0.59 -17.50
CA VAL A 137 25.36 -2.05 -17.68
C VAL A 137 24.18 -2.60 -18.49
N SER A 138 23.45 -1.71 -19.18
CA SER A 138 22.31 -2.00 -20.04
C SER A 138 22.50 -3.23 -20.93
N ASP A 139 21.45 -4.04 -21.11
CA ASP A 139 21.38 -5.10 -22.13
C ASP A 139 22.49 -6.19 -22.05
N CYS A 140 23.16 -6.31 -20.91
CA CYS A 140 24.16 -7.36 -20.68
C CYS A 140 23.47 -8.70 -20.34
N SER A 141 23.21 -9.54 -21.35
CA SER A 141 22.33 -10.71 -21.23
C SER A 141 22.62 -11.64 -20.05
N LYS A 142 23.88 -11.85 -19.65
CA LYS A 142 24.25 -12.71 -18.51
C LYS A 142 23.94 -12.13 -17.13
N TRP A 143 23.55 -10.86 -17.03
CA TRP A 143 22.91 -10.33 -15.84
C TRP A 143 21.45 -10.81 -15.71
N GLN A 144 20.82 -11.33 -16.78
CA GLN A 144 19.45 -11.87 -16.71
C GLN A 144 19.41 -13.28 -16.08
N ASP A 145 20.47 -14.07 -16.24
CA ASP A 145 20.51 -15.49 -15.83
C ASP A 145 20.78 -15.69 -14.33
N SER A 146 21.26 -14.65 -13.63
CA SER A 146 21.47 -14.68 -12.18
C SER A 146 20.14 -14.58 -11.43
N SER A 147 19.55 -15.74 -11.12
CA SER A 147 18.33 -15.89 -10.31
C SER A 147 18.36 -15.09 -8.99
N LYS A 148 19.56 -14.86 -8.44
CA LYS A 148 19.83 -13.93 -7.34
C LYS A 148 19.09 -12.61 -7.42
N ILE A 149 18.98 -12.00 -8.61
CA ILE A 149 18.36 -10.67 -8.80
C ILE A 149 16.87 -10.65 -8.42
N LEU A 150 16.19 -11.81 -8.43
CA LEU A 150 14.80 -11.95 -7.97
C LEU A 150 14.65 -12.07 -6.45
N THR A 151 15.70 -12.47 -5.74
CA THR A 151 15.60 -13.00 -4.35
C THR A 151 16.59 -12.41 -3.37
N GLU A 152 17.67 -11.77 -3.85
CA GLU A 152 18.72 -11.19 -3.03
C GLU A 152 18.65 -9.66 -3.03
N ASP A 153 18.83 -9.12 -1.83
CA ASP A 153 18.97 -7.72 -1.48
C ASP A 153 20.25 -7.14 -2.13
N LEU A 154 20.14 -6.65 -3.38
CA LEU A 154 21.30 -6.25 -4.18
C LEU A 154 22.12 -5.12 -3.55
N GLY A 155 21.49 -4.22 -2.78
CA GLY A 155 22.17 -3.15 -2.06
C GLY A 155 22.97 -3.62 -0.84
N SER A 156 22.66 -4.80 -0.27
CA SER A 156 23.47 -5.42 0.79
C SER A 156 24.48 -6.44 0.28
N THR A 157 24.12 -7.23 -0.74
CA THR A 157 25.03 -8.25 -1.32
C THR A 157 26.20 -7.62 -2.08
N TYR A 158 26.00 -6.45 -2.71
CA TYR A 158 27.01 -5.81 -3.54
C TYR A 158 27.27 -4.35 -3.11
N HIS A 159 28.55 -4.02 -2.89
CA HIS A 159 28.97 -2.66 -2.56
C HIS A 159 29.22 -1.85 -3.84
N PHE A 160 28.37 -0.86 -4.10
CA PHE A 160 28.61 0.14 -5.14
C PHE A 160 29.71 1.13 -4.69
N PRO A 161 30.46 1.76 -5.62
CA PRO A 161 31.40 2.82 -5.29
C PRO A 161 30.72 3.99 -4.57
N LYS A 162 31.34 4.52 -3.52
CA LYS A 162 30.81 5.68 -2.75
C LYS A 162 30.76 6.98 -3.56
N SER A 163 31.42 7.03 -4.70
CA SER A 163 31.38 8.12 -5.68
C SER A 163 30.26 7.96 -6.71
N LEU A 164 29.62 6.79 -6.80
CA LEU A 164 28.59 6.53 -7.80
C LEU A 164 27.35 7.38 -7.52
N LYS A 165 26.86 8.05 -8.55
CA LYS A 165 25.66 8.92 -8.52
C LYS A 165 24.57 8.39 -9.43
N GLN A 166 24.96 7.80 -10.56
CA GLN A 166 24.05 7.35 -11.60
C GLN A 166 24.33 5.91 -12.01
N PHE A 167 23.28 5.09 -11.98
CA PHE A 167 23.31 3.70 -12.44
C PHE A 167 22.27 3.47 -13.52
N VAL A 168 22.67 2.91 -14.66
CA VAL A 168 21.79 2.64 -15.81
C VAL A 168 21.74 1.13 -16.06
N ILE A 169 20.53 0.57 -15.99
CA ILE A 169 20.27 -0.88 -16.03
C ILE A 169 18.96 -1.17 -16.76
N SER A 170 19.05 -1.47 -18.05
CA SER A 170 17.92 -1.86 -18.92
C SER A 170 17.78 -3.37 -19.05
N ASN A 171 16.58 -3.81 -19.45
CA ASN A 171 16.33 -5.13 -20.04
C ASN A 171 16.82 -6.31 -19.18
N LEU A 172 16.72 -6.18 -17.86
CA LEU A 172 16.71 -7.36 -16.99
C LEU A 172 15.27 -7.76 -16.77
N LYS A 173 14.90 -8.95 -17.26
CA LYS A 173 13.52 -9.49 -17.31
C LYS A 173 12.79 -9.59 -15.96
N PHE A 174 13.47 -9.23 -14.87
CA PHE A 174 13.18 -9.65 -13.50
C PHE A 174 13.47 -8.59 -12.43
N ILE A 175 13.89 -7.36 -12.78
CA ILE A 175 14.01 -6.29 -11.78
C ILE A 175 12.61 -5.85 -11.35
N THR A 176 12.32 -5.96 -10.06
CA THR A 176 11.14 -5.37 -9.43
C THR A 176 11.42 -3.91 -9.03
N PHE A 177 10.36 -3.12 -8.86
CA PHE A 177 10.47 -1.75 -8.34
C PHE A 177 11.24 -1.68 -7.01
N PHE A 178 11.06 -2.67 -6.12
CA PHE A 178 11.71 -2.73 -4.81
C PHE A 178 13.23 -2.89 -4.91
N VAL A 179 13.73 -3.70 -5.86
CA VAL A 179 15.17 -3.85 -6.11
C VAL A 179 15.81 -2.53 -6.54
N VAL A 180 15.12 -1.70 -7.32
CA VAL A 180 15.63 -0.36 -7.69
C VAL A 180 15.65 0.59 -6.49
N CYS A 181 14.62 0.55 -5.65
CA CYS A 181 14.52 1.38 -4.45
C CYS A 181 15.60 1.00 -3.43
N ASP A 182 15.83 -0.29 -3.26
CA ASP A 182 16.89 -0.85 -2.43
C ASP A 182 18.29 -0.36 -2.87
N ILE A 183 18.58 -0.47 -4.17
CA ILE A 183 19.82 0.03 -4.77
C ILE A 183 19.95 1.55 -4.55
N LEU A 184 18.89 2.34 -4.79
CA LEU A 184 18.88 3.79 -4.54
C LEU A 184 19.23 4.13 -3.08
N VAL A 185 18.55 3.50 -2.12
CA VAL A 185 18.65 3.81 -0.68
C VAL A 185 20.00 3.36 -0.12
N LYS A 186 20.41 2.11 -0.34
CA LYS A 186 21.65 1.57 0.24
C LYS A 186 22.91 2.10 -0.43
N SER A 187 22.84 2.43 -1.72
CA SER A 187 23.99 2.93 -2.48
C SER A 187 24.09 4.47 -2.51
N SER A 188 23.09 5.19 -1.97
CA SER A 188 23.06 6.67 -1.93
C SER A 188 23.14 7.32 -3.32
N LEU A 189 22.47 6.74 -4.32
CA LEU A 189 22.48 7.24 -5.71
C LEU A 189 21.51 8.41 -5.91
N ASP A 190 21.88 9.36 -6.76
CA ASP A 190 21.01 10.45 -7.21
C ASP A 190 19.83 9.89 -8.03
N TYR A 191 20.11 8.97 -8.96
CA TYR A 191 19.08 8.19 -9.66
C TYR A 191 19.56 6.85 -10.22
N VAL A 192 18.59 5.95 -10.41
CA VAL A 192 18.72 4.75 -11.25
C VAL A 192 17.85 4.93 -12.49
N LEU A 193 18.39 4.62 -13.67
CA LEU A 193 17.67 4.64 -14.94
C LEU A 193 17.38 3.20 -15.37
N ALA A 194 16.11 2.80 -15.29
CA ALA A 194 15.69 1.43 -15.55
C ALA A 194 14.65 1.33 -16.68
N THR A 195 14.67 0.22 -17.42
CA THR A 195 13.65 -0.12 -18.43
C THR A 195 13.05 -1.49 -18.13
N HIS A 196 11.77 -1.67 -18.50
CA HIS A 196 11.03 -2.93 -18.35
C HIS A 196 11.00 -3.45 -16.90
N LEU A 197 10.77 -2.54 -15.93
CA LEU A 197 10.52 -2.92 -14.54
C LEU A 197 9.29 -3.82 -14.46
N LEU A 198 9.41 -4.94 -13.74
CA LEU A 198 8.26 -5.74 -13.38
C LEU A 198 7.39 -4.95 -12.40
N LYS A 199 6.23 -4.53 -12.92
CA LYS A 199 5.14 -3.96 -12.14
C LYS A 199 4.65 -5.05 -11.15
N PRO A 200 4.52 -4.77 -9.84
CA PRO A 200 3.81 -5.68 -8.95
C PRO A 200 2.36 -5.82 -9.43
N ASP A 201 1.81 -7.03 -9.46
CA ASP A 201 0.55 -7.36 -10.15
C ASP A 201 -0.66 -6.48 -9.73
N ASN A 202 -0.61 -5.93 -8.51
CA ASN A 202 -1.66 -5.11 -7.91
C ASN A 202 -1.49 -3.59 -8.12
N TRP A 203 -0.48 -3.11 -8.84
CA TRP A 203 -0.22 -1.67 -9.01
C TRP A 203 -0.96 -1.09 -10.24
N SER A 204 -1.69 0.01 -10.04
CA SER A 204 -2.61 0.61 -11.03
C SER A 204 -2.04 1.79 -11.84
N PHE A 205 -0.73 2.05 -11.77
CA PHE A 205 -0.08 3.12 -12.55
C PHE A 205 -0.21 2.93 -14.07
N PRO A 206 -0.13 4.02 -14.87
CA PRO A 206 0.10 3.96 -16.32
C PRO A 206 1.36 3.15 -16.66
N ASP A 207 1.45 2.68 -17.91
CA ASP A 207 2.37 1.60 -18.29
C ASP A 207 3.86 1.92 -18.06
N PHE A 208 4.48 1.15 -17.17
CA PHE A 208 5.93 1.09 -16.88
C PHE A 208 6.79 0.57 -18.06
N GLN A 209 6.27 0.58 -19.29
CA GLN A 209 7.00 0.19 -20.51
C GLN A 209 8.01 1.27 -20.97
N VAL A 210 7.82 2.53 -20.55
CA VAL A 210 8.76 3.62 -20.81
C VAL A 210 9.93 3.58 -19.82
N MET A 211 11.12 3.98 -20.28
CA MET A 211 12.31 4.15 -19.45
C MET A 211 12.05 5.07 -18.26
N VAL A 212 12.13 4.55 -17.03
CA VAL A 212 11.91 5.31 -15.80
C VAL A 212 13.25 5.80 -15.26
N SER A 213 13.41 7.12 -15.22
CA SER A 213 14.41 7.77 -14.35
C SER A 213 13.85 7.81 -12.94
N LEU A 214 14.29 6.87 -12.10
CA LEU A 214 13.90 6.78 -10.71
C LEU A 214 14.96 7.50 -9.86
N SER A 215 14.72 8.77 -9.57
CA SER A 215 15.41 9.49 -8.50
C SER A 215 14.85 9.08 -7.13
N MET A 216 15.57 9.38 -6.05
CA MET A 216 15.07 9.17 -4.69
C MET A 216 13.70 9.85 -4.44
N SER A 217 13.52 11.08 -4.94
CA SER A 217 12.24 11.81 -4.85
C SER A 217 11.10 11.07 -5.58
N ASN A 218 11.37 10.51 -6.75
CA ASN A 218 10.37 9.77 -7.51
C ASN A 218 10.05 8.44 -6.80
N ALA A 219 11.06 7.72 -6.31
CA ALA A 219 10.89 6.49 -5.55
C ALA A 219 9.99 6.69 -4.31
N VAL A 220 10.22 7.74 -3.53
CA VAL A 220 9.37 8.12 -2.38
C VAL A 220 7.94 8.47 -2.82
N GLN A 221 7.74 9.17 -3.93
CA GLN A 221 6.39 9.49 -4.43
C GLN A 221 5.62 8.23 -4.88
N TYR A 222 6.28 7.30 -5.59
CA TYR A 222 5.68 6.01 -5.97
C TYR A 222 5.39 5.15 -4.74
N ALA A 223 6.30 5.09 -3.76
CA ALA A 223 6.10 4.44 -2.47
C ALA A 223 4.89 5.02 -1.72
N ASN A 224 4.80 6.34 -1.60
CA ASN A 224 3.68 7.03 -0.95
C ASN A 224 2.33 6.67 -1.60
N HIS A 225 2.25 6.74 -2.94
CA HIS A 225 1.03 6.33 -3.64
C HIS A 225 0.73 4.85 -3.42
N ALA A 226 1.73 3.96 -3.45
CA ALA A 226 1.52 2.53 -3.17
C ALA A 226 1.02 2.28 -1.74
N TYR A 227 1.52 3.01 -0.74
CA TYR A 227 0.98 3.00 0.63
C TYR A 227 -0.49 3.45 0.68
N ILE A 228 -0.88 4.40 -0.18
CA ILE A 228 -2.25 4.93 -0.27
C ILE A 228 -3.21 4.00 -1.07
N THR A 229 -2.70 3.13 -1.95
CA THR A 229 -3.53 2.29 -2.85
C THR A 229 -3.44 0.77 -2.68
N ASN A 230 -2.40 0.20 -2.08
CA ASN A 230 -2.26 -1.25 -1.92
C ASN A 230 -1.57 -1.67 -0.62
N SER A 231 -2.35 -2.24 0.31
CA SER A 231 -1.85 -2.75 1.60
C SER A 231 -0.86 -3.92 1.50
N SER A 232 -0.83 -4.68 0.39
CA SER A 232 0.05 -5.85 0.28
C SER A 232 1.54 -5.49 0.16
N SER A 233 1.87 -4.37 -0.49
CA SER A 233 3.26 -3.97 -0.75
C SER A 233 3.94 -3.24 0.41
N PHE A 234 3.23 -2.95 1.51
CA PHE A 234 3.75 -2.07 2.57
C PHE A 234 5.06 -2.58 3.18
N ALA A 235 5.16 -3.89 3.41
CA ALA A 235 6.35 -4.51 3.99
C ALA A 235 7.54 -4.45 3.02
N GLU A 236 7.30 -4.64 1.72
CA GLU A 236 8.32 -4.59 0.66
C GLU A 236 8.91 -3.17 0.54
N ILE A 237 8.05 -2.15 0.56
CA ILE A 237 8.45 -0.74 0.55
C ILE A 237 9.25 -0.38 1.82
N ALA A 238 8.80 -0.84 2.99
CA ALA A 238 9.47 -0.56 4.26
C ALA A 238 10.83 -1.26 4.37
N LEU A 239 10.96 -2.49 3.86
CA LEU A 239 12.23 -3.23 3.81
C LEU A 239 13.23 -2.60 2.85
N ALA A 240 12.77 -1.98 1.75
CA ALA A 240 13.60 -1.16 0.87
C ALA A 240 14.01 0.19 1.49
N GLY A 241 13.65 0.48 2.75
CA GLY A 241 14.05 1.68 3.48
C GLY A 241 13.29 2.96 3.09
N LEU A 242 12.26 2.87 2.25
CA LEU A 242 11.45 4.01 1.84
C LEU A 242 10.38 4.34 2.89
N CYS A 243 10.78 5.14 3.89
CA CYS A 243 9.84 5.73 4.83
C CYS A 243 8.88 6.71 4.12
N PRO A 244 7.55 6.54 4.23
CA PRO A 244 6.60 7.51 3.73
C PRO A 244 6.61 8.79 4.57
N ASP A 245 6.17 9.89 3.95
CA ASP A 245 5.96 11.14 4.68
C ASP A 245 4.72 11.08 5.59
N LEU A 246 4.66 12.03 6.55
CA LEU A 246 3.57 12.05 7.53
C LEU A 246 2.18 12.27 6.91
N LYS A 247 2.08 12.98 5.77
CA LYS A 247 0.80 13.19 5.08
C LYS A 247 0.29 11.88 4.47
N THR A 248 1.21 11.04 4.00
CA THR A 248 0.94 9.71 3.49
C THR A 248 0.50 8.77 4.60
N VAL A 249 1.18 8.79 5.76
CA VAL A 249 0.76 8.02 6.94
C VAL A 249 -0.63 8.42 7.41
N ASP A 250 -0.93 9.73 7.49
CA ASP A 250 -2.27 10.26 7.77
C ASP A 250 -3.32 9.72 6.77
N GLU A 251 -3.03 9.75 5.47
CA GLU A 251 -3.96 9.27 4.44
C GLU A 251 -4.17 7.74 4.49
N CYS A 252 -3.14 6.97 4.81
CA CYS A 252 -3.27 5.55 5.12
C CYS A 252 -4.17 5.30 6.35
N VAL A 253 -4.06 6.14 7.39
CA VAL A 253 -4.91 6.08 8.58
C VAL A 253 -6.37 6.36 8.22
N ARG A 254 -6.66 7.42 7.44
CA ARG A 254 -8.03 7.71 6.96
C ARG A 254 -8.65 6.51 6.25
N ARG A 255 -7.89 5.86 5.37
CA ARG A 255 -8.33 4.72 4.54
C ARG A 255 -8.38 3.38 5.26
N GLY A 256 -8.15 3.34 6.58
CA GLY A 256 -8.20 2.09 7.34
C GLY A 256 -6.97 1.17 7.17
N HIS A 257 -5.89 1.65 6.54
CA HIS A 257 -4.70 0.86 6.20
C HIS A 257 -3.78 0.61 7.43
N TYR A 258 -4.29 -0.11 8.43
CA TYR A 258 -3.63 -0.35 9.73
C TYR A 258 -2.20 -0.91 9.64
N SER A 259 -1.85 -1.61 8.56
CA SER A 259 -0.52 -2.19 8.32
C SER A 259 0.62 -1.17 8.43
N ILE A 260 0.38 0.12 8.13
CA ILE A 260 1.43 1.16 8.26
C ILE A 260 1.85 1.36 9.72
N LEU A 261 0.91 1.24 10.66
CA LEU A 261 1.15 1.43 12.09
C LEU A 261 2.00 0.29 12.68
N ALA A 262 1.79 -0.93 12.20
CA ALA A 262 2.57 -2.10 12.59
C ALA A 262 4.03 -2.01 12.08
N LEU A 263 4.25 -1.45 10.89
CA LEU A 263 5.58 -1.29 10.30
C LEU A 263 6.34 -0.08 10.84
N MET A 264 5.65 0.98 11.25
CA MET A 264 6.28 2.24 11.70
C MET A 264 5.77 2.76 13.06
N PRO A 265 5.99 2.01 14.17
CA PRO A 265 5.56 2.44 15.51
C PRO A 265 6.12 3.80 15.96
N SER A 266 7.29 4.20 15.45
CA SER A 266 7.95 5.47 15.75
C SER A 266 7.19 6.70 15.27
N LEU A 267 6.38 6.59 14.20
CA LEU A 267 5.63 7.71 13.62
C LEU A 267 4.29 7.97 14.33
N ILE A 268 3.84 7.06 15.19
CA ILE A 268 2.45 7.04 15.66
C ILE A 268 2.06 8.30 16.42
N ASN A 269 2.93 8.84 17.27
CA ASN A 269 2.62 10.07 18.01
C ASN A 269 2.66 11.35 17.15
N ASN A 270 3.07 11.25 15.88
CA ASN A 270 3.06 12.36 14.92
C ASN A 270 1.78 12.37 14.06
N ILE A 271 1.04 11.25 13.98
CA ILE A 271 -0.21 11.13 13.20
C ILE A 271 -1.16 12.24 13.61
N SER A 272 -1.76 12.94 12.64
CA SER A 272 -2.59 14.09 12.95
C SER A 272 -3.93 13.68 13.54
N LEU A 273 -4.39 14.45 14.53
CA LEU A 273 -5.69 14.22 15.17
C LEU A 273 -6.87 14.21 14.17
N PRO A 274 -6.92 15.08 13.13
CA PRO A 274 -7.93 14.98 12.07
C PRO A 274 -7.94 13.62 11.38
N ALA A 275 -6.79 13.07 10.97
CA ALA A 275 -6.75 11.76 10.30
C ALA A 275 -7.30 10.62 11.19
N VAL A 276 -7.10 10.71 12.51
CA VAL A 276 -7.69 9.76 13.48
C VAL A 276 -9.19 9.99 13.65
N ILE A 277 -9.68 11.24 13.60
CA ILE A 277 -11.12 11.54 13.63
C ILE A 277 -11.81 11.03 12.37
N ASP A 278 -11.24 11.28 11.19
CA ASP A 278 -11.71 10.78 9.89
C ASP A 278 -11.83 9.23 9.94
N CYS A 279 -10.76 8.55 10.36
CA CYS A 279 -10.71 7.10 10.56
C CYS A 279 -11.76 6.55 11.55
N ILE A 280 -12.09 7.30 12.60
CA ILE A 280 -13.16 6.95 13.55
C ILE A 280 -14.52 7.10 12.87
N MET A 281 -14.72 8.18 12.10
CA MET A 281 -15.96 8.48 11.39
C MET A 281 -16.23 7.53 10.21
N ASP A 282 -15.21 7.01 9.55
CA ASP A 282 -15.34 6.01 8.48
C ASP A 282 -15.38 4.56 9.00
N ASN A 283 -15.52 4.41 10.32
CA ASN A 283 -15.75 3.14 11.01
C ASN A 283 -14.64 2.10 10.75
N HIS A 284 -13.40 2.47 11.04
CA HIS A 284 -12.21 1.60 10.90
C HIS A 284 -11.68 1.10 12.26
N PRO A 285 -12.39 0.18 12.95
CA PRO A 285 -12.04 -0.27 14.31
C PRO A 285 -10.68 -0.96 14.39
N ILE A 286 -10.18 -1.56 13.31
CA ILE A 286 -8.86 -2.20 13.27
C ILE A 286 -7.74 -1.16 13.44
N VAL A 287 -7.87 0.02 12.83
CA VAL A 287 -6.92 1.13 13.01
C VAL A 287 -7.01 1.71 14.42
N VAL A 288 -8.21 1.90 14.95
CA VAL A 288 -8.42 2.37 16.34
C VAL A 288 -7.79 1.39 17.34
N SER A 289 -7.97 0.08 17.14
CA SER A 289 -7.33 -0.99 17.93
C SER A 289 -5.80 -0.95 17.82
N ALA A 290 -5.25 -0.77 16.62
CA ALA A 290 -3.80 -0.64 16.42
C ALA A 290 -3.23 0.60 17.12
N LEU A 291 -3.84 1.78 16.93
CA LEU A 291 -3.47 3.03 17.62
C LEU A 291 -3.55 2.87 19.16
N ARG A 292 -4.56 2.16 19.67
CA ARG A 292 -4.72 1.84 21.09
C ARG A 292 -3.60 0.95 21.62
N ILE A 293 -3.30 -0.15 20.92
CA ILE A 293 -2.24 -1.10 21.29
C ILE A 293 -0.87 -0.41 21.29
N LEU A 294 -0.64 0.47 20.31
CA LEU A 294 0.62 1.19 20.10
C LEU A 294 0.66 2.54 20.86
N GLN A 295 -0.28 2.76 21.79
CA GLN A 295 -0.32 3.87 22.74
C GLN A 295 -0.26 5.27 22.11
N TYR A 296 -1.08 5.50 21.07
CA TYR A 296 -1.27 6.83 20.49
C TYR A 296 -1.73 7.84 21.56
N LYS A 297 -0.87 8.83 21.86
CA LYS A 297 -1.08 9.70 23.02
C LYS A 297 -2.26 10.66 22.87
N ASN A 298 -2.58 11.11 21.66
CA ASN A 298 -3.57 12.18 21.44
C ASN A 298 -5.05 11.70 21.48
N PHE A 299 -5.33 10.48 21.98
CA PHE A 299 -6.70 10.03 22.26
C PHE A 299 -7.40 10.91 23.32
N ASP A 300 -6.62 11.52 24.22
CA ASP A 300 -7.05 12.49 25.23
C ASP A 300 -7.64 13.79 24.63
N LYS A 301 -7.26 14.13 23.39
CA LYS A 301 -7.63 15.36 22.69
C LYS A 301 -8.80 15.18 21.71
N LEU A 302 -9.36 13.97 21.59
CA LEU A 302 -10.55 13.77 20.77
C LEU A 302 -11.71 14.65 21.30
N PRO A 303 -12.30 15.52 20.48
CA PRO A 303 -13.34 16.44 20.94
C PRO A 303 -14.66 15.70 21.17
N GLN A 304 -15.46 16.14 22.15
CA GLN A 304 -16.69 15.48 22.60
C GLN A 304 -17.64 15.08 21.45
N HIS A 305 -17.78 15.93 20.44
CA HIS A 305 -18.65 15.68 19.29
C HIS A 305 -18.29 14.42 18.49
N VAL A 306 -17.06 13.91 18.59
CA VAL A 306 -16.64 12.65 17.97
C VAL A 306 -17.26 11.45 18.70
N PHE A 307 -17.34 11.50 20.03
CA PHE A 307 -17.98 10.46 20.84
C PHE A 307 -19.50 10.49 20.66
N ASP A 308 -20.08 11.69 20.65
CA ASP A 308 -21.48 11.92 20.31
C ASP A 308 -21.82 11.36 18.92
N ALA A 309 -21.01 11.64 17.89
CA ALA A 309 -21.20 11.13 16.53
C ALA A 309 -20.96 9.61 16.41
N VAL A 310 -20.03 9.02 17.19
CA VAL A 310 -19.85 7.56 17.28
C VAL A 310 -21.09 6.89 17.83
N VAL A 311 -21.72 7.46 18.87
CA VAL A 311 -22.97 6.95 19.46
C VAL A 311 -24.15 7.18 18.52
N GLU A 312 -24.36 8.40 18.03
CA GLU A 312 -25.46 8.77 17.12
C GLU A 312 -25.45 7.95 15.83
N ARG A 313 -24.28 7.77 15.20
CA ARG A 313 -24.13 6.92 14.02
C ARG A 313 -24.05 5.42 14.37
N GLY A 314 -23.99 5.07 15.66
CA GLY A 314 -23.98 3.70 16.17
C GLY A 314 -22.82 2.88 15.64
N LEU A 315 -21.59 3.39 15.77
CA LEU A 315 -20.34 2.76 15.35
C LEU A 315 -19.81 1.83 16.47
N ASP A 316 -20.55 0.74 16.72
CA ASP A 316 -20.36 -0.17 17.85
C ASP A 316 -18.93 -0.71 17.98
N ASN A 317 -18.37 -1.23 16.88
CA ASN A 317 -17.02 -1.81 16.85
C ASN A 317 -15.93 -0.78 17.17
N VAL A 318 -16.12 0.48 16.75
CA VAL A 318 -15.19 1.59 17.09
C VAL A 318 -15.35 1.99 18.54
N MET A 319 -16.59 2.06 19.06
CA MET A 319 -16.85 2.35 20.47
C MET A 319 -16.26 1.27 21.40
N VAL A 320 -16.33 -0.01 21.01
CA VAL A 320 -15.68 -1.13 21.74
C VAL A 320 -14.18 -0.92 21.88
N GLU A 321 -13.49 -0.38 20.86
CA GLU A 321 -12.06 -0.11 20.94
C GLU A 321 -11.74 1.18 21.67
N LEU A 322 -12.51 2.26 21.46
CA LEU A 322 -12.36 3.51 22.22
C LEU A 322 -12.58 3.29 23.73
N ARG A 323 -13.57 2.48 24.14
CA ARG A 323 -13.79 2.09 25.54
C ARG A 323 -12.63 1.32 26.18
N LYS A 324 -11.72 0.75 25.38
CA LYS A 324 -10.49 0.08 25.85
C LYS A 324 -9.28 1.03 25.90
N CYS A 325 -9.38 2.27 25.39
CA CYS A 325 -8.30 3.24 25.37
C CYS A 325 -8.08 3.86 26.76
N ARG A 326 -6.96 3.54 27.42
CA ARG A 326 -6.58 4.08 28.74
C ARG A 326 -6.35 5.60 28.78
N PHE A 327 -6.31 6.26 27.62
CA PHE A 327 -6.12 7.71 27.48
C PHE A 327 -7.46 8.48 27.34
N ILE A 328 -8.59 7.78 27.25
CA ILE A 328 -9.92 8.40 27.15
C ILE A 328 -10.53 8.35 28.55
N ASP A 329 -10.64 9.51 29.18
CA ASP A 329 -11.15 9.63 30.54
C ASP A 329 -12.63 9.22 30.64
N ARG A 330 -13.04 8.74 31.81
CA ARG A 330 -14.42 8.33 32.08
C ARG A 330 -15.42 9.48 31.86
N SER A 331 -15.03 10.70 32.21
CA SER A 331 -15.85 11.90 32.05
C SER A 331 -16.26 12.19 30.60
N VAL A 332 -15.49 11.75 29.60
CA VAL A 332 -15.85 11.90 28.18
C VAL A 332 -17.14 11.13 27.84
N TRP A 333 -17.31 9.95 28.43
CA TRP A 333 -18.52 9.13 28.27
C TRP A 333 -19.69 9.69 29.10
N GLU A 334 -19.40 10.23 30.29
CA GLU A 334 -20.38 10.90 31.15
C GLU A 334 -20.80 12.27 30.61
N ASN A 335 -20.06 12.85 29.66
CA ASN A 335 -20.40 14.07 28.93
C ASN A 335 -21.14 13.83 27.60
N LEU A 336 -21.44 12.58 27.20
CA LEU A 336 -22.22 12.28 26.00
C LEU A 336 -23.55 13.05 25.97
N SER A 337 -23.91 13.59 24.80
CA SER A 337 -25.14 14.34 24.62
C SER A 337 -26.36 13.42 24.72
N ILE A 338 -27.43 13.88 25.39
CA ILE A 338 -28.69 13.14 25.47
C ILE A 338 -29.29 12.94 24.07
N GLU A 339 -29.15 13.91 23.18
CA GLU A 339 -29.68 13.85 21.81
C GLU A 339 -29.01 12.74 20.97
N SER A 340 -27.69 12.56 21.10
CA SER A 340 -26.98 11.47 20.42
C SER A 340 -27.37 10.09 20.97
N ILE A 341 -27.64 10.00 22.28
CA ILE A 341 -28.19 8.78 22.92
C ILE A 341 -29.61 8.49 22.43
N ARG A 342 -30.49 9.51 22.35
CA ARG A 342 -31.86 9.40 21.82
C ARG A 342 -31.86 8.91 20.38
N LYS A 343 -31.09 9.55 19.48
CA LYS A 343 -30.96 9.12 18.07
C LYS A 343 -30.41 7.70 17.94
N CYS A 344 -29.41 7.34 18.75
CA CYS A 344 -28.90 5.97 18.82
C CYS A 344 -30.02 4.97 19.18
N PHE A 345 -30.76 5.25 20.24
CA PHE A 345 -31.87 4.42 20.71
C PHE A 345 -32.97 4.29 19.66
N LEU A 346 -33.40 5.41 19.07
CA LEU A 346 -34.36 5.48 17.94
C LEU A 346 -33.89 4.70 16.70
N SER A 347 -32.58 4.52 16.49
CA SER A 347 -32.04 3.72 15.39
C SER A 347 -32.04 2.19 15.64
N GLY A 348 -32.45 1.74 16.82
CA GLY A 348 -32.61 0.32 17.15
C GLY A 348 -31.30 -0.47 17.32
N LYS A 349 -30.14 0.19 17.31
CA LYS A 349 -28.82 -0.45 17.27
C LYS A 349 -28.43 -1.12 18.59
N LYS A 350 -28.86 -2.38 18.77
CA LYS A 350 -28.64 -3.24 19.95
C LYS A 350 -27.26 -3.06 20.59
N ASN A 351 -26.19 -3.32 19.85
CA ASN A 351 -24.83 -3.40 20.39
C ASN A 351 -24.39 -2.05 21.01
N MET A 352 -24.76 -0.92 20.38
CA MET A 352 -24.48 0.40 20.92
C MET A 352 -25.24 0.64 22.23
N MET A 353 -26.52 0.23 22.32
CA MET A 353 -27.28 0.30 23.57
C MET A 353 -26.67 -0.58 24.67
N GLU A 354 -26.23 -1.79 24.35
CA GLU A 354 -25.52 -2.68 25.28
C GLU A 354 -24.28 -1.98 25.88
N HIS A 355 -23.49 -1.30 25.05
CA HIS A 355 -22.31 -0.57 25.49
C HIS A 355 -22.59 0.75 26.24
N LEU A 356 -23.71 1.42 25.97
CA LEU A 356 -24.17 2.56 26.78
C LEU A 356 -24.61 2.12 28.19
N VAL A 357 -25.18 0.93 28.32
CA VAL A 357 -25.50 0.32 29.62
C VAL A 357 -24.23 -0.12 30.36
N ASP A 358 -23.26 -0.74 29.66
CA ASP A 358 -21.95 -1.09 30.27
C ASP A 358 -21.20 0.13 30.84
N LEU A 359 -21.41 1.32 30.26
CA LEU A 359 -20.82 2.58 30.72
C LEU A 359 -21.54 3.17 31.95
N ASN A 360 -22.60 2.52 32.45
CA ASN A 360 -23.39 2.94 33.60
C ASN A 360 -24.01 4.34 33.44
N LEU A 361 -24.42 4.72 32.22
CA LEU A 361 -25.01 6.02 31.88
C LEU A 361 -26.50 6.12 32.27
N ILE A 362 -26.87 5.51 33.41
CA ILE A 362 -28.25 5.32 33.88
C ILE A 362 -29.01 6.64 33.97
N GLU A 363 -28.37 7.71 34.44
CA GLU A 363 -29.01 9.03 34.55
C GLU A 363 -29.36 9.64 33.19
N LYS A 364 -28.59 9.38 32.13
CA LYS A 364 -28.91 9.82 30.76
C LYS A 364 -29.93 8.92 30.09
N LEU A 365 -29.84 7.61 30.30
CA LEU A 365 -30.84 6.66 29.78
C LEU A 365 -32.24 6.95 30.37
N ASN A 366 -32.30 7.43 31.61
CA ASN A 366 -33.53 7.92 32.25
C ASN A 366 -34.07 9.26 31.69
N GLN A 367 -33.30 9.99 30.89
CA GLN A 367 -33.72 11.24 30.22
C GLN A 367 -34.26 10.99 28.79
N ILE A 368 -34.29 9.75 28.31
CA ILE A 368 -34.97 9.40 27.06
C ILE A 368 -36.49 9.62 27.25
N PRO A 369 -37.17 10.38 26.36
CA PRO A 369 -38.62 10.57 26.45
C PRO A 369 -39.42 9.27 26.24
N VAL A 370 -40.59 9.18 26.89
CA VAL A 370 -41.53 8.08 26.69
C VAL A 370 -41.99 7.96 25.23
N ASP A 371 -42.10 9.08 24.49
CA ASP A 371 -42.45 9.08 23.06
C ASP A 371 -41.38 8.41 22.19
N ASP A 372 -40.08 8.62 22.50
CA ASP A 372 -38.98 7.92 21.82
C ASP A 372 -39.07 6.40 22.09
N VAL A 373 -39.44 6.02 23.32
CA VAL A 373 -39.67 4.62 23.71
C VAL A 373 -40.86 4.02 22.95
N HIS A 374 -41.95 4.77 22.78
CA HIS A 374 -43.08 4.36 21.95
C HIS A 374 -42.64 4.15 20.50
N GLN A 375 -41.84 5.05 19.94
CA GLN A 375 -41.34 4.94 18.57
C GLN A 375 -40.39 3.74 18.37
N VAL A 376 -39.46 3.51 19.30
CA VAL A 376 -38.59 2.30 19.31
C VAL A 376 -39.42 1.03 19.39
N MET A 377 -40.49 1.03 20.17
CA MET A 377 -41.39 -0.12 20.26
C MET A 377 -42.20 -0.34 18.99
N LEU A 378 -42.83 0.69 18.42
CA LEU A 378 -43.58 0.60 17.15
C LEU A 378 -42.69 0.15 15.98
N ASN A 379 -41.40 0.50 15.99
CA ASN A 379 -40.41 0.02 15.03
C ASN A 379 -39.89 -1.42 15.30
N ASN A 380 -40.45 -2.11 16.30
CA ASN A 380 -40.08 -3.45 16.74
C ASN A 380 -38.60 -3.58 17.19
N TYR A 381 -38.01 -2.52 17.73
CA TYR A 381 -36.62 -2.52 18.21
C TYR A 381 -36.49 -3.06 19.65
N VAL A 382 -37.14 -4.21 19.90
CA VAL A 382 -37.27 -4.88 21.22
C VAL A 382 -35.94 -5.07 21.96
N ASN A 383 -34.83 -5.26 21.23
CA ASN A 383 -33.50 -5.35 21.83
C ASN A 383 -33.05 -4.03 22.47
N ALA A 384 -33.22 -2.89 21.78
CA ALA A 384 -32.86 -1.58 22.32
C ALA A 384 -33.70 -1.25 23.56
N PHE A 385 -35.00 -1.53 23.51
CA PHE A 385 -35.89 -1.44 24.67
C PHE A 385 -35.43 -2.34 25.83
N ARG A 386 -35.09 -3.61 25.58
CA ARG A 386 -34.57 -4.53 26.61
C ARG A 386 -33.34 -3.95 27.33
N HIS A 387 -32.38 -3.38 26.59
CA HIS A 387 -31.20 -2.76 27.21
C HIS A 387 -31.57 -1.52 28.03
N LEU A 388 -32.49 -0.67 27.56
CA LEU A 388 -33.00 0.48 28.31
C LEU A 388 -33.69 0.06 29.62
N ILE A 389 -34.58 -0.93 29.57
CA ILE A 389 -35.27 -1.44 30.77
C ILE A 389 -34.29 -2.10 31.75
N ASN A 390 -33.33 -2.89 31.25
CA ASN A 390 -32.29 -3.49 32.09
C ASN A 390 -31.37 -2.46 32.77
N ALA A 391 -31.31 -1.21 32.26
CA ALA A 391 -30.59 -0.11 32.89
C ALA A 391 -31.37 0.58 34.02
N GLY A 392 -32.60 0.15 34.32
CA GLY A 392 -33.45 0.76 35.34
C GLY A 392 -34.18 2.01 34.85
N TYR A 393 -34.80 1.95 33.68
CA TYR A 393 -35.61 3.04 33.14
C TYR A 393 -36.84 3.35 34.02
N SER A 394 -36.83 4.51 34.65
CA SER A 394 -37.78 4.97 35.67
C SER A 394 -39.18 5.27 35.13
N GLN A 395 -39.29 5.79 33.91
CA GLN A 395 -40.57 6.15 33.27
C GLN A 395 -41.26 4.93 32.61
N ILE A 396 -40.96 3.70 33.05
CA ILE A 396 -41.54 2.47 32.46
C ILE A 396 -43.06 2.41 32.63
N ASN A 397 -43.59 2.89 33.74
CA ASN A 397 -45.04 2.88 34.02
C ASN A 397 -45.81 3.94 33.21
N ASP A 398 -45.14 4.93 32.63
CA ASP A 398 -45.76 5.98 31.82
C ASP A 398 -46.03 5.51 30.37
N ILE A 399 -45.43 4.39 29.97
CA ILE A 399 -45.65 3.77 28.66
C ILE A 399 -47.13 3.39 28.47
N ASP A 400 -47.63 3.56 27.24
CA ASP A 400 -48.99 3.18 26.86
C ASP A 400 -49.10 1.67 26.59
N VAL A 401 -50.05 1.03 27.27
CA VAL A 401 -50.41 -0.39 27.09
C VAL A 401 -50.77 -0.68 25.62
N ASN A 402 -51.42 0.24 24.92
CA ASN A 402 -51.83 0.03 23.53
C ASN A 402 -50.65 0.04 22.56
N VAL A 403 -49.60 0.83 22.84
CA VAL A 403 -48.35 0.79 22.09
C VAL A 403 -47.63 -0.54 22.33
N LEU A 404 -47.59 -1.01 23.59
CA LEU A 404 -47.02 -2.32 23.89
C LEU A 404 -47.80 -3.46 23.21
N ALA A 405 -49.13 -3.44 23.28
CA ALA A 405 -50.00 -4.47 22.70
C ALA A 405 -49.82 -4.62 21.18
N LYS A 406 -49.65 -3.51 20.45
CA LYS A 406 -49.38 -3.52 18.99
C LYS A 406 -48.04 -4.18 18.62
N THR A 407 -47.13 -4.31 19.58
CA THR A 407 -45.75 -4.80 19.35
C THR A 407 -45.52 -6.22 19.88
N SER A 408 -46.44 -6.71 20.72
CA SER A 408 -46.44 -8.09 21.22
C SER A 408 -46.85 -9.14 20.18
N ASN A 409 -47.47 -8.75 19.07
CA ASN A 409 -47.86 -9.69 17.98
C ASN A 409 -46.66 -10.20 17.14
N VAL A 410 -45.42 -10.05 17.64
CA VAL A 410 -44.18 -10.47 16.99
C VAL A 410 -43.50 -11.58 17.80
N GLU A 411 -42.75 -12.47 17.14
CA GLU A 411 -41.95 -13.53 17.77
C GLU A 411 -41.09 -12.99 18.94
N GLY A 412 -41.52 -13.26 20.17
CA GLY A 412 -40.81 -12.80 21.37
C GLY A 412 -41.68 -12.34 22.54
N TYR A 413 -43.02 -12.30 22.43
CA TYR A 413 -43.91 -11.79 23.48
C TYR A 413 -43.63 -12.36 24.89
N SER A 414 -43.33 -13.65 25.01
CA SER A 414 -42.98 -14.28 26.30
C SER A 414 -41.71 -13.69 26.94
N GLN A 415 -40.72 -13.30 26.13
CA GLN A 415 -39.55 -12.54 26.62
C GLN A 415 -39.97 -11.12 27.02
N TYR A 416 -40.86 -10.50 26.25
CA TYR A 416 -41.34 -9.14 26.49
C TYR A 416 -42.08 -9.01 27.83
N VAL A 417 -43.03 -9.91 28.10
CA VAL A 417 -43.73 -10.03 29.39
C VAL A 417 -42.75 -10.28 30.54
N SER A 418 -41.70 -11.08 30.32
CA SER A 418 -40.67 -11.32 31.35
C SER A 418 -39.87 -10.05 31.68
N ILE A 419 -39.44 -9.28 30.67
CA ILE A 419 -38.70 -8.02 30.84
C ILE A 419 -39.54 -7.00 31.63
N LEU A 420 -40.79 -6.78 31.20
CA LEU A 420 -41.73 -5.88 31.89
C LEU A 420 -42.03 -6.33 33.33
N SER A 421 -42.17 -7.64 33.55
CA SER A 421 -42.42 -8.20 34.90
C SER A 421 -41.22 -8.01 35.83
N ASN A 422 -39.98 -8.18 35.32
CA ASN A 422 -38.77 -7.98 36.10
C ASN A 422 -38.58 -6.50 36.48
N ALA A 423 -38.97 -5.59 35.58
CA ALA A 423 -38.95 -4.15 35.81
C ALA A 423 -40.22 -3.61 36.51
N LYS A 424 -41.10 -4.50 37.00
CA LYS A 424 -42.30 -4.17 37.79
C LYS A 424 -43.31 -3.25 37.08
N TYR A 425 -43.47 -3.38 35.77
CA TYR A 425 -44.46 -2.61 35.00
C TYR A 425 -45.88 -2.86 35.53
N GLU A 426 -46.50 -1.83 36.11
CA GLU A 426 -47.75 -1.95 36.87
C GLU A 426 -48.94 -2.36 35.98
N LYS A 427 -48.96 -1.88 34.73
CA LYS A 427 -50.04 -2.15 33.77
C LYS A 427 -49.90 -3.51 33.07
N LEU A 428 -49.01 -4.40 33.53
CA LEU A 428 -48.77 -5.72 32.91
C LEU A 428 -50.03 -6.60 32.85
N GLY A 429 -50.95 -6.45 33.81
CA GLY A 429 -52.26 -7.14 33.77
C GLY A 429 -53.13 -6.66 32.61
N GLN A 430 -53.18 -5.35 32.37
CA GLN A 430 -53.94 -4.75 31.26
C GLN A 430 -53.35 -5.15 29.91
N LEU A 431 -52.02 -5.19 29.78
CA LEU A 431 -51.35 -5.65 28.57
C LEU A 431 -51.77 -7.07 28.17
N ARG A 432 -51.85 -7.99 29.14
CA ARG A 432 -52.27 -9.38 28.87
C ARG A 432 -53.70 -9.45 28.32
N SER A 433 -54.65 -8.74 28.95
CA SER A 433 -56.05 -8.72 28.48
C SER A 433 -56.22 -8.05 27.12
N VAL A 434 -55.42 -7.02 26.78
CA VAL A 434 -55.46 -6.44 25.43
C VAL A 434 -54.90 -7.41 24.40
N THR A 435 -53.82 -8.15 24.71
CA THR A 435 -53.26 -9.13 23.75
C THR A 435 -54.17 -10.32 23.48
N THR A 436 -54.88 -10.85 24.48
CA THR A 436 -55.77 -12.02 24.26
C THR A 436 -56.92 -11.71 23.32
N HIS A 437 -57.51 -10.51 23.40
CA HIS A 437 -58.61 -10.14 22.50
C HIS A 437 -58.16 -9.89 21.05
N VAL A 438 -56.87 -9.59 20.82
CA VAL A 438 -56.33 -9.45 19.45
C VAL A 438 -56.10 -10.83 18.80
N GLU A 439 -55.77 -11.86 19.59
CA GLU A 439 -55.72 -13.25 19.10
C GLU A 439 -57.13 -13.76 18.76
N GLU A 440 -58.13 -13.48 19.61
CA GLU A 440 -59.54 -13.84 19.37
C GLU A 440 -60.14 -13.12 18.14
N GLU A 441 -59.89 -11.82 17.96
CA GLU A 441 -60.44 -11.05 16.84
C GLU A 441 -59.89 -11.45 15.45
N ASP A 442 -58.69 -12.02 15.34
CA ASP A 442 -58.11 -12.41 14.04
C ASP A 442 -58.48 -13.85 13.62
N ASP A 443 -58.82 -14.72 14.56
CA ASP A 443 -59.45 -16.03 14.26
C ASP A 443 -60.89 -15.83 13.75
N ASP A 444 -61.70 -14.99 14.42
CA ASP A 444 -63.10 -14.67 14.01
C ASP A 444 -63.21 -14.05 12.61
N LYS A 445 -62.12 -13.49 12.06
CA LYS A 445 -62.08 -12.94 10.68
C LYS A 445 -61.80 -14.02 9.62
N GLN A 446 -61.13 -15.13 9.94
CA GLN A 446 -60.84 -16.17 8.95
C GLN A 446 -62.08 -16.97 8.56
N ASP A 447 -63.00 -17.20 9.50
CA ASP A 447 -64.26 -17.93 9.26
C ASP A 447 -65.28 -17.17 8.38
N LEU A 448 -65.05 -15.88 8.08
CA LEU A 448 -65.95 -15.06 7.25
C LEU A 448 -65.55 -15.00 5.76
N ASP A 449 -64.26 -15.14 5.42
CA ASP A 449 -63.78 -14.99 4.04
C ASP A 449 -63.87 -16.27 3.19
N GLU A 450 -63.98 -17.48 3.78
CA GLU A 450 -64.08 -18.75 3.00
C GLU A 450 -65.39 -18.87 2.17
N ASN A 451 -66.38 -17.99 2.35
CA ASN A 451 -67.71 -18.11 1.73
C ASN A 451 -67.92 -17.27 0.43
N SER A 452 -66.89 -16.62 -0.14
CA SER A 452 -67.09 -15.59 -1.19
C SER A 452 -66.33 -15.76 -2.53
N SER A 453 -66.28 -16.97 -3.11
CA SER A 453 -65.87 -17.11 -4.54
C SER A 453 -66.33 -18.40 -5.23
N SER A 454 -67.30 -18.32 -6.16
CA SER A 454 -67.47 -19.33 -7.22
C SER A 454 -68.16 -18.78 -8.49
N HIS A 455 -67.78 -19.37 -9.65
CA HIS A 455 -68.26 -19.10 -11.03
C HIS A 455 -67.81 -17.73 -11.63
N SER A 456 -66.94 -17.61 -12.66
CA SER A 456 -66.80 -18.22 -14.02
C SER A 456 -67.45 -17.38 -15.12
N SER A 457 -66.90 -17.17 -16.32
CA SER A 457 -65.65 -17.66 -16.98
C SER A 457 -65.04 -16.49 -17.85
N ASP A 458 -64.27 -16.59 -18.95
CA ASP A 458 -63.84 -17.67 -19.88
C ASP A 458 -62.63 -17.25 -20.76
N ASN A 459 -62.35 -17.99 -21.85
CA ASN A 459 -61.44 -17.75 -22.98
C ASN A 459 -59.92 -17.97 -22.77
N GLU A 460 -59.46 -19.16 -23.19
CA GLU A 460 -58.52 -19.40 -24.33
C GLU A 460 -57.49 -18.31 -24.75
N VAL A 461 -56.24 -18.60 -25.17
CA VAL A 461 -55.65 -19.89 -25.62
C VAL A 461 -54.10 -19.98 -25.51
N GLU A 462 -53.58 -21.22 -25.59
CA GLU A 462 -52.21 -21.71 -25.90
C GLU A 462 -50.96 -21.53 -24.98
N LYS A 463 -50.47 -22.71 -24.51
CA LYS A 463 -49.07 -23.26 -24.59
C LYS A 463 -47.88 -22.38 -24.08
N SER A 464 -47.04 -22.86 -23.14
CA SER A 464 -46.32 -24.13 -23.29
C SER A 464 -45.59 -24.67 -22.01
N SER A 465 -45.72 -25.99 -21.83
CA SER A 465 -44.81 -26.98 -21.20
C SER A 465 -43.81 -26.67 -20.05
N LYS A 466 -44.07 -27.37 -18.92
CA LYS A 466 -43.13 -28.25 -18.16
C LYS A 466 -41.99 -27.62 -17.32
N ASN A 467 -42.19 -27.61 -15.99
CA ASN A 467 -41.51 -28.59 -15.10
C ASN A 467 -42.17 -28.72 -13.72
N LYS A 468 -42.30 -29.96 -13.19
CA LYS A 468 -42.88 -30.26 -11.87
C LYS A 468 -42.30 -31.56 -11.30
N LYS A 469 -41.58 -31.53 -10.16
CA LYS A 469 -41.27 -32.73 -9.36
C LYS A 469 -41.08 -32.43 -7.85
N LYS A 470 -42.23 -32.31 -7.16
CA LYS A 470 -42.54 -32.81 -5.81
C LYS A 470 -41.42 -32.83 -4.73
N LYS A 471 -41.48 -31.87 -3.79
CA LYS A 471 -41.07 -32.14 -2.38
C LYS A 471 -41.91 -33.31 -1.83
N LYS A 472 -41.36 -34.15 -0.94
CA LYS A 472 -42.11 -35.24 -0.27
C LYS A 472 -41.72 -35.38 1.21
N LYS A 473 -42.75 -35.54 2.05
CA LYS A 473 -42.79 -35.52 3.53
C LYS A 473 -41.53 -35.96 4.31
N GLN A 474 -41.15 -35.07 5.23
CA GLN A 474 -40.46 -35.32 6.50
C GLN A 474 -41.15 -36.44 7.32
N LYS A 475 -40.41 -37.50 7.69
CA LYS A 475 -40.63 -38.36 8.87
C LYS A 475 -39.54 -39.46 8.95
N ARG A 476 -38.60 -39.35 9.89
CA ARG A 476 -37.88 -40.51 10.45
C ARG A 476 -37.38 -40.20 11.87
N SER A 477 -37.71 -41.09 12.79
CA SER A 477 -37.46 -40.96 14.22
C SER A 477 -36.31 -41.85 14.69
N ARG A 478 -35.67 -41.44 15.79
CA ARG A 478 -34.75 -42.18 16.68
C ARG A 478 -34.70 -43.72 16.51
N LYS A 479 -33.48 -44.23 16.26
CA LYS A 479 -32.86 -45.56 16.53
C LYS A 479 -31.72 -45.72 15.50
N LEU A 480 -30.54 -46.27 15.80
CA LEU A 480 -30.08 -47.12 16.91
C LEU A 480 -28.56 -46.99 17.07
N LYS A 481 -28.04 -47.28 18.28
CA LYS A 481 -26.63 -47.43 18.68
C LYS A 481 -25.77 -46.16 18.59
#